data_AF-A0A7C7MGG1-F1
#
_entry.id   AF-A0A7C7MGG1-F1
#
_cell.length_a   1.000
_cell.length_b   1.000
_cell.length_c   1.000
_cell.angle_alpha   90.00
_cell.angle_beta   90.00
_cell.angle_gamma   90.00
#
_symmetry.space_group_name_H-M   'P 1'
#
loop_
_entity.id
_entity.type
_entity.pdbx_description
1 polymer ?
#
loop_
_entity_poly.entity_id
_entity_poly.type
_entity_poly.pdbx_seq_one_letter_code
_entity_poly.pdbx_strand_id
1 'polypeptide(L)'
;MPVIKGGMAAIGKKVQYPRIAKEMGIQGVVYVGFIVDAEGKVIEPKILKSLAKPLDEEALRVITKEVQFTPGYYQGKAVPVRMVLPIRFRI
;
A
#
# COMPACT_ATOMS: atom_id res chain seq x y z
N MET A 1 1.61 17.24 -0.07
CA MET A 1 1.69 15.81 0.30
C MET A 1 1.04 14.99 -0.81
N PRO A 2 1.63 13.86 -1.23
CA PRO A 2 0.99 12.93 -2.16
C PRO A 2 -0.34 12.41 -1.60
N VAL A 3 -1.33 12.22 -2.48
CA VAL A 3 -2.68 11.80 -2.11
C VAL A 3 -3.01 10.49 -2.83
N ILE A 4 -3.62 9.55 -2.12
CA ILE A 4 -4.09 8.29 -2.69
C ILE A 4 -5.36 8.59 -3.49
N LYS A 5 -5.39 8.29 -4.78
CA LYS A 5 -6.63 8.39 -5.56
C LYS A 5 -7.63 7.37 -5.04
N GLY A 6 -8.73 7.84 -4.43
CA GLY A 6 -9.77 7.01 -3.82
C GLY A 6 -9.59 6.73 -2.32
N GLY A 7 -8.55 7.27 -1.68
CA GLY A 7 -8.32 7.16 -0.24
C GLY A 7 -8.05 5.73 0.27
N MET A 8 -7.98 5.56 1.59
CA MET A 8 -7.74 4.25 2.21
C MET A 8 -8.86 3.23 1.94
N ALA A 9 -10.10 3.70 1.71
CA ALA A 9 -11.24 2.83 1.42
C ALA A 9 -11.12 2.11 0.08
N ALA A 10 -10.53 2.73 -0.94
CA ALA A 10 -10.28 2.08 -2.23
C ALA A 10 -9.31 0.91 -2.10
N ILE A 11 -8.33 1.00 -1.18
CA ILE A 11 -7.37 -0.06 -0.93
C ILE A 11 -8.08 -1.25 -0.28
N GLY A 12 -8.87 -1.01 0.76
CA GLY A 12 -9.62 -2.08 1.44
C GLY A 12 -10.54 -2.88 0.53
N LYS A 13 -11.12 -2.26 -0.51
CA LYS A 13 -11.96 -2.95 -1.51
C LYS A 13 -11.17 -3.84 -2.48
N LYS A 14 -9.88 -3.56 -2.67
CA LYS A 14 -9.03 -4.25 -3.66
C LYS A 14 -8.12 -5.30 -3.02
N VAL A 15 -7.93 -5.22 -1.71
CA VAL A 15 -7.22 -6.22 -0.91
C VAL A 15 -8.03 -7.51 -0.88
N GLN A 16 -7.46 -8.59 -1.39
CA GLN A 16 -8.03 -9.92 -1.32
C GLN A 16 -7.40 -10.69 -0.16
N TYR A 17 -8.23 -11.17 0.77
CA TYR A 17 -7.72 -11.97 1.88
C TYR A 17 -7.28 -13.35 1.36
N PRO A 18 -5.99 -13.71 1.44
CA PRO A 18 -5.53 -15.03 1.01
C PRO A 18 -6.19 -16.13 1.83
N ARG A 19 -6.67 -17.21 1.18
CA ARG A 19 -7.33 -18.34 1.87
C ARG A 19 -6.51 -18.87 3.04
N ILE A 20 -5.21 -19.09 2.81
CA ILE A 20 -4.28 -19.59 3.83
C ILE A 20 -4.29 -18.70 5.08
N ALA A 21 -4.23 -17.38 4.91
CA ALA A 21 -4.24 -16.45 6.03
C ALA A 21 -5.61 -16.42 6.75
N LYS A 22 -6.70 -16.65 6.01
CA LYS A 22 -8.06 -16.73 6.55
C LYS A 22 -8.26 -18.01 7.36
N GLU A 23 -7.80 -19.15 6.85
CA GLU A 23 -7.84 -20.46 7.52
C GLU A 23 -7.01 -20.46 8.80
N MET A 24 -5.86 -19.77 8.79
CA MET A 24 -5.01 -19.59 9.97
C MET A 24 -5.50 -18.49 10.94
N GLY A 25 -6.56 -17.75 10.61
CA GLY A 25 -7.11 -16.70 11.48
C GLY A 25 -6.18 -15.49 11.69
N ILE A 26 -5.20 -15.26 10.81
CA ILE A 26 -4.14 -14.26 11.01
C ILE A 26 -4.67 -12.86 10.72
N GLN A 27 -4.89 -12.02 11.73
CA GLN A 27 -5.37 -10.64 11.58
C GLN A 27 -4.34 -9.61 12.04
N GLY A 28 -4.38 -8.39 11.47
CA GLY A 28 -3.49 -7.33 11.90
C GLY A 28 -3.30 -6.22 10.88
N VAL A 29 -2.18 -5.51 10.98
CA VAL A 29 -1.84 -4.38 10.10
C VAL A 29 -0.46 -4.61 9.52
N VAL A 30 -0.38 -4.63 8.19
CA VAL A 30 0.87 -4.64 7.43
C VAL A 30 1.23 -3.19 7.09
N TYR A 31 2.46 -2.79 7.36
CA TYR A 31 2.94 -1.46 7.01
C TYR A 31 3.85 -1.58 5.79
N VAL A 32 3.48 -0.91 4.72
CA VAL A 32 4.27 -0.89 3.48
C VAL A 32 4.82 0.51 3.28
N GLY A 33 6.15 0.62 3.24
CA GLY A 33 6.86 1.84 2.89
C GLY A 33 7.20 1.81 1.40
N PHE A 34 6.94 2.90 0.69
CA PHE A 34 7.28 3.02 -0.72
C PHE A 34 7.54 4.49 -1.05
N ILE A 35 8.10 4.75 -2.22
CA ILE A 35 8.29 6.10 -2.74
C ILE A 35 7.30 6.29 -3.89
N VAL A 36 6.61 7.42 -3.91
CA VAL A 36 5.78 7.85 -5.04
C VAL A 36 6.63 8.80 -5.87
N ASP A 37 6.88 8.47 -7.12
CA ASP A 37 7.66 9.33 -8.03
C ASP A 37 6.85 10.55 -8.51
N ALA A 38 7.47 11.38 -9.35
CA ALA A 38 6.83 12.56 -9.93
C ALA A 38 5.68 12.24 -10.91
N GLU A 39 5.60 11.00 -11.40
CA GLU A 39 4.53 10.52 -12.28
C GLU A 39 3.36 9.90 -11.48
N GLY A 40 3.51 9.72 -10.16
CA GLY A 40 2.52 9.05 -9.31
C GLY A 40 2.65 7.53 -9.28
N LYS A 41 3.77 6.98 -9.76
CA LYS A 41 4.08 5.55 -9.70
C LYS A 41 4.78 5.19 -8.40
N VAL A 42 4.55 3.96 -7.96
CA VAL A 42 5.21 3.39 -6.79
C VAL A 42 6.58 2.85 -7.18
N ILE A 43 7.62 3.31 -6.48
CA ILE A 43 8.99 2.85 -6.59
C ILE A 43 9.50 2.35 -5.22
N GLU A 44 10.36 1.34 -5.25
CA GLU A 44 10.94 0.69 -4.06
C GLU A 44 9.93 0.31 -2.96
N PRO A 45 8.89 -0.51 -3.25
CA PRO A 45 7.99 -0.98 -2.21
C PRO A 45 8.72 -1.92 -1.24
N LYS A 46 8.64 -1.63 0.06
CA LYS A 46 9.28 -2.38 1.14
C LYS A 46 8.28 -2.62 2.27
N ILE A 47 8.26 -3.83 2.82
CA ILE A 47 7.49 -4.13 4.03
C ILE A 47 8.27 -3.58 5.23
N LEU A 48 7.68 -2.64 5.96
CA LEU A 48 8.24 -2.09 7.20
C LEU A 48 7.80 -2.90 8.42
N LYS A 49 6.57 -3.42 8.38
CA LYS A 49 6.03 -4.30 9.42
C LYS A 49 5.29 -5.44 8.74
N SER A 50 5.89 -6.62 8.78
CA SER A 50 5.30 -7.86 8.29
C SER A 50 4.28 -8.39 9.29
N LEU A 51 3.28 -9.09 8.76
CA LEU A 51 2.34 -9.85 9.59
C LEU A 51 2.42 -11.33 9.27
N ALA A 52 2.30 -11.67 7.99
CA ALA A 52 2.47 -13.02 7.48
C ALA A 52 2.77 -12.93 5.98
N LYS A 53 3.66 -13.81 5.50
CA LYS A 53 4.08 -13.87 4.10
C LYS A 53 2.92 -13.73 3.07
N PRO A 54 1.80 -14.49 3.17
CA PRO A 54 0.71 -14.35 2.20
C PRO A 54 0.02 -12.98 2.24
N LEU A 55 -0.07 -12.33 3.41
CA LEU A 55 -0.69 -11.00 3.56
C LEU A 55 0.26 -9.89 3.09
N ASP A 56 1.56 -10.07 3.33
CA ASP A 56 2.60 -9.16 2.89
C ASP A 56 2.67 -9.13 1.35
N GLU A 57 2.60 -10.29 0.69
CA GLU A 57 2.57 -10.40 -0.77
C GLU A 57 1.34 -9.72 -1.38
N GLU A 58 0.17 -9.93 -0.79
CA GLU A 58 -1.05 -9.26 -1.22
C GLU A 58 -0.98 -7.74 -1.04
N ALA A 59 -0.45 -7.29 0.11
CA ALA A 59 -0.25 -5.87 0.39
C ALA A 59 0.64 -5.19 -0.67
N LEU A 60 1.75 -5.85 -1.05
CA LEU A 60 2.64 -5.37 -2.12
C LEU A 60 1.93 -5.36 -3.48
N ARG A 61 1.18 -6.42 -3.81
CA ARG A 61 0.42 -6.51 -5.06
C ARG A 61 -0.57 -5.35 -5.21
N VAL A 62 -1.35 -5.07 -4.17
CA VAL A 62 -2.35 -4.01 -4.20
C VAL A 62 -1.68 -2.65 -4.36
N ILE A 63 -0.67 -2.33 -3.56
CA ILE A 63 0.00 -1.03 -3.65
C ILE A 63 0.65 -0.79 -5.01
N THR A 64 1.22 -1.83 -5.63
CA THR A 64 1.93 -1.69 -6.91
C THR A 64 1.03 -1.71 -8.13
N LYS A 65 -0.05 -2.51 -8.14
CA LYS A 65 -0.89 -2.72 -9.33
C LYS A 65 -2.24 -2.03 -9.27
N GLU A 66 -2.77 -1.82 -8.08
CA GLU A 66 -4.18 -1.46 -7.88
C GLU A 66 -4.37 -0.04 -7.37
N VAL A 67 -3.33 0.59 -6.82
CA VAL A 67 -3.42 1.93 -6.24
C VAL A 67 -2.73 2.93 -7.13
N GLN A 68 -3.45 4.00 -7.47
CA GLN A 68 -2.87 5.16 -8.14
C GLN A 68 -2.58 6.24 -7.10
N PHE A 69 -1.37 6.80 -7.16
CA PHE A 69 -0.97 7.88 -6.28
C PHE A 69 -0.90 9.18 -7.07
N THR A 70 -1.33 10.27 -6.44
CA THR A 70 -1.04 11.61 -6.93
C THR A 70 0.32 12.03 -6.36
N PRO A 71 1.29 12.45 -7.20
CA PRO A 71 2.62 12.83 -6.75
C PRO A 71 2.56 13.99 -5.75
N GLY A 72 3.60 14.09 -4.93
CA GLY A 72 3.78 15.28 -4.11
C GLY A 72 4.23 16.46 -4.96
N TYR A 73 3.66 17.64 -4.73
CA TYR A 73 4.15 18.88 -5.33
C TYR A 73 4.89 19.71 -4.29
N TYR A 74 6.08 20.19 -4.65
CA TYR A 74 6.86 21.15 -3.88
C TYR A 74 7.24 22.32 -4.79
N GLN A 75 6.84 23.53 -4.41
CA GLN A 75 7.04 24.74 -5.22
C GLN A 75 6.58 24.59 -6.70
N GLY A 76 5.43 23.95 -6.91
CA GLY A 76 4.87 23.73 -8.25
C GLY A 76 5.53 22.61 -9.07
N LYS A 77 6.58 21.96 -8.55
CA LYS A 77 7.25 20.83 -9.20
C LYS A 77 6.84 19.51 -8.54
N ALA A 78 6.60 18.47 -9.34
CA ALA A 78 6.37 17.14 -8.84
C ALA A 78 7.69 16.57 -8.28
N VAL A 79 7.66 16.12 -7.02
CA VAL A 79 8.83 15.60 -6.31
C VAL A 79 8.55 14.17 -5.83
N PRO A 80 9.56 13.30 -5.83
CA PRO A 80 9.42 11.96 -5.26
C PRO A 80 9.23 12.07 -3.74
N VAL A 81 8.21 11.40 -3.21
CA VAL A 81 7.89 11.45 -1.77
C VAL A 81 7.79 10.04 -1.22
N ARG A 82 8.49 9.80 -0.11
CA ARG A 82 8.40 8.56 0.64
C ARG A 82 7.12 8.54 1.48
N MET A 83 6.34 7.48 1.35
CA MET A 83 5.10 7.25 2.06
C MET A 83 5.14 5.93 2.81
N VAL A 84 4.33 5.84 3.86
CA VAL A 84 4.04 4.59 4.57
C VAL A 84 2.55 4.40 4.64
N LEU A 85 2.07 3.23 4.21
CA LEU A 85 0.66 2.91 4.17
C LEU A 85 0.34 1.72 5.06
N PRO A 86 -0.54 1.88 6.08
CA PRO A 86 -1.03 0.78 6.88
C PRO A 86 -2.20 0.08 6.17
N ILE A 87 -2.02 -1.20 5.81
CA ILE A 87 -3.10 -2.06 5.30
C ILE A 87 -3.59 -2.94 6.44
N ARG A 88 -4.84 -2.73 6.85
CA ARG A 88 -5.48 -3.53 7.90
C ARG A 88 -6.18 -4.75 7.27
N PHE A 89 -5.76 -5.92 7.71
CA PHE A 89 -6.41 -7.20 7.39
C PHE A 89 -7.27 -7.61 8.57
N ARG A 90 -8.58 -7.75 8.33
CA ARG A 90 -9.58 -8.20 9.29
C ARG A 90 -10.53 -9.16 8.58
N ILE A 91 -10.86 -10.26 9.26
CA ILE A 91 -11.84 -11.26 8.81
C ILE A 91 -13.21 -10.89 9.38
#